data_AF-A0A329SJY6-F1
#
_entry.id   AF-A0A329SJY6-F1
#
_cell.length_a   1.000
_cell.length_b   1.000
_cell.length_c   1.000
_cell.angle_alpha   90.00
_cell.angle_beta   90.00
_cell.angle_gamma   90.00
#
_symmetry.space_group_name_H-M   'P 1'
#
loop_
_entity.id
_entity.type
_entity.pdbx_description
1 polymer ?
#
loop_
_entity_poly.entity_id
_entity_poly.type
_entity_poly.pdbx_seq_one_letter_code
_entity_poly.pdbx_strand_id
1 'polypeptide(L)'
;MPFNDDYDAEMVEATEDIEVELSSENDVTTAEERNKDHPETVNHAKRGRIGDSDQNDEVQRPTQRRNTDKSLHSMEKKLHVFCFGCHNKDPQGNLVMLSTCSFPTHPQWDVMKTLGSNTTATEAGLMAVLDTLERVAQEDPGCEWSVSIYTFNGLVCDILDRCARVGYKSCDEYQELLERITREKGNRTIRVVVVGGAFTWE
;
A
#
# COMPACT_ATOMS: atom_id res chain seq x y z
N MET A 1 -32.77 17.84 39.51
CA MET A 1 -31.37 17.38 39.57
C MET A 1 -30.86 17.33 38.15
N PRO A 2 -29.90 18.17 37.75
CA PRO A 2 -29.25 18.05 36.45
C PRO A 2 -27.97 17.22 36.58
N PHE A 3 -27.79 16.25 35.70
CA PHE A 3 -26.52 15.54 35.53
C PHE A 3 -25.60 16.45 34.71
N ASN A 4 -24.48 16.85 35.31
CA ASN A 4 -23.34 17.43 34.62
C ASN A 4 -22.54 16.28 34.01
N ASP A 5 -22.44 16.24 32.69
CA ASP A 5 -21.45 15.41 32.01
C ASP A 5 -20.28 16.31 31.61
N ASP A 6 -19.36 16.52 32.57
CA ASP A 6 -18.00 16.96 32.31
C ASP A 6 -17.23 15.77 31.72
N TYR A 7 -17.07 15.73 30.40
CA TYR A 7 -16.09 14.83 29.76
C TYR A 7 -14.78 15.59 29.59
N ASP A 8 -13.91 15.49 30.60
CA ASP A 8 -12.49 15.77 30.44
C ASP A 8 -11.87 14.67 29.56
N ALA A 9 -11.58 15.01 28.31
CA ALA A 9 -10.84 14.14 27.41
C ALA A 9 -9.34 14.25 27.73
N GLU A 10 -8.87 13.45 28.69
CA GLU A 10 -7.43 13.24 28.88
C GLU A 10 -6.89 12.47 27.66
N MET A 11 -6.02 13.14 26.87
CA MET A 11 -5.23 12.49 25.83
C MET A 11 -4.20 11.57 26.49
N VAL A 12 -4.40 10.27 26.36
CA VAL A 12 -3.42 9.27 26.76
C VAL A 12 -2.46 9.04 25.59
N GLU A 13 -1.21 9.48 25.74
CA GLU A 13 -0.11 9.04 24.88
C GLU A 13 0.15 7.55 25.14
N ALA A 14 -0.20 6.69 24.19
CA ALA A 14 0.17 5.29 24.19
C ALA A 14 1.21 5.05 23.10
N THR A 15 2.49 5.01 23.49
CA THR A 15 3.56 4.44 22.66
C THR A 15 3.66 2.96 22.98
N GLU A 16 3.08 2.12 22.13
CA GLU A 16 3.37 0.68 22.12
C GLU A 16 3.73 0.23 20.71
N ASP A 17 4.91 -0.39 20.62
CA ASP A 17 5.49 -0.96 19.41
C ASP A 17 4.58 -2.07 18.85
N ILE A 18 4.02 -1.84 17.66
CA ILE A 18 3.28 -2.87 16.93
C ILE A 18 4.26 -3.67 16.07
N GLU A 19 4.75 -4.79 16.59
CA GLU A 19 5.38 -5.84 15.78
C GLU A 19 4.29 -6.62 15.03
N VAL A 20 4.17 -6.39 13.72
CA VAL A 20 3.34 -7.24 12.84
C VAL A 20 4.22 -8.29 12.19
N GLU A 21 4.20 -9.51 12.72
CA GLU A 21 4.74 -10.68 12.01
C GLU A 21 3.82 -11.04 10.83
N LEU A 22 4.34 -10.92 9.60
CA LEU A 22 3.72 -11.46 8.40
C LEU A 22 4.45 -12.76 8.02
N SER A 23 3.84 -13.90 8.34
CA SER A 23 4.32 -15.20 7.87
C SER A 23 4.11 -15.34 6.36
N SER A 24 5.21 -15.55 5.64
CA SER A 24 5.27 -15.94 4.23
C SER A 24 4.97 -17.43 4.04
N GLU A 25 4.33 -17.77 2.92
CA GLU A 25 4.55 -18.95 2.04
C GLU A 25 3.23 -19.54 1.52
N ASN A 26 3.03 -19.44 0.21
CA ASN A 26 2.85 -20.62 -0.63
C ASN A 26 3.03 -20.24 -2.10
N ASP A 27 4.21 -20.62 -2.59
CA ASP A 27 4.60 -20.68 -3.99
C ASP A 27 4.09 -22.02 -4.56
N VAL A 28 3.21 -22.00 -5.55
CA VAL A 28 2.90 -23.19 -6.37
C VAL A 28 2.91 -22.78 -7.83
N THR A 29 4.05 -23.02 -8.46
CA THR A 29 4.20 -23.13 -9.91
C THR A 29 4.26 -24.61 -10.28
N THR A 30 3.42 -25.07 -11.21
CA THR A 30 3.73 -26.24 -12.03
C THR A 30 3.13 -26.10 -13.42
N ALA A 31 4.01 -26.26 -14.40
CA ALA A 31 3.80 -26.19 -15.83
C ALA A 31 3.14 -27.44 -16.43
N GLU A 32 2.76 -27.30 -17.69
CA GLU A 32 2.18 -28.26 -18.62
C GLU A 32 2.88 -29.63 -18.68
N GLU A 33 2.09 -30.70 -18.80
CA GLU A 33 2.50 -31.91 -19.53
C GLU A 33 1.41 -32.39 -20.49
N ARG A 34 1.86 -32.64 -21.72
CA ARG A 34 1.10 -32.91 -22.93
C ARG A 34 1.19 -34.41 -23.21
N ASN A 35 0.11 -35.16 -22.97
CA ASN A 35 0.06 -36.58 -23.30
C ASN A 35 -0.17 -36.81 -24.80
N LYS A 36 0.77 -37.53 -25.42
CA LYS A 36 0.65 -38.17 -26.74
C LYS A 36 0.03 -39.55 -26.55
N ASP A 37 -0.91 -39.92 -27.43
CA ASP A 37 -1.15 -41.32 -27.81
C ASP A 37 -1.97 -41.39 -29.11
N HIS A 38 -1.34 -41.81 -30.20
CA HIS A 38 -1.88 -42.79 -31.17
C HIS A 38 -0.84 -43.10 -32.26
N PRO A 39 -0.53 -44.38 -32.52
CA PRO A 39 0.27 -44.81 -33.66
C PRO A 39 -0.64 -45.23 -34.82
N GLU A 40 -0.24 -44.94 -36.07
CA GLU A 40 -0.52 -45.84 -37.18
C GLU A 40 0.42 -45.57 -38.38
N THR A 41 0.69 -46.68 -39.05
CA THR A 41 1.71 -47.05 -40.04
C THR A 41 1.77 -46.23 -41.33
N VAL A 42 2.93 -46.21 -42.02
CA VAL A 42 3.17 -46.81 -43.37
C VAL A 42 4.68 -46.85 -43.69
N ASN A 43 5.13 -48.01 -44.18
CA ASN A 43 6.48 -48.31 -44.69
C ASN A 43 6.74 -47.70 -46.08
N HIS A 44 8.00 -47.30 -46.38
CA HIS A 44 8.74 -47.79 -47.56
C HIS A 44 10.22 -47.36 -47.57
N ALA A 45 11.05 -48.28 -48.09
CA ALA A 45 12.50 -48.37 -48.16
C ALA A 45 13.28 -47.26 -48.89
N LYS A 46 14.57 -47.04 -48.54
CA LYS A 46 15.75 -47.51 -49.33
C LYS A 46 17.11 -47.17 -48.69
N ARG A 47 18.06 -48.03 -49.03
CA ARG A 47 19.42 -48.34 -48.54
C ARG A 47 20.52 -47.37 -49.00
N GLY A 48 21.58 -47.25 -48.18
CA GLY A 48 22.97 -46.87 -48.56
C GLY A 48 23.50 -45.68 -47.75
N ARG A 49 24.76 -45.58 -47.32
CA ARG A 49 25.98 -46.41 -47.39
C ARG A 49 26.96 -45.77 -46.38
N ILE A 50 27.85 -46.59 -45.83
CA ILE A 50 28.95 -46.24 -44.91
C ILE A 50 29.84 -45.12 -45.48
N GLY A 51 30.27 -44.20 -44.61
CA GLY A 51 31.34 -43.24 -44.87
C GLY A 51 31.83 -42.64 -43.55
N ASP A 52 33.00 -43.11 -43.09
CA ASP A 52 33.80 -42.50 -42.03
C ASP A 52 34.10 -41.04 -42.37
N SER A 53 34.02 -40.14 -41.38
CA SER A 53 34.90 -38.98 -41.28
C SER A 53 34.88 -38.45 -39.85
N ASP A 54 36.05 -38.56 -39.23
CA ASP A 54 36.49 -37.85 -38.04
C ASP A 54 36.28 -36.33 -38.12
N GLN A 55 36.32 -35.72 -36.94
CA GLN A 55 36.43 -34.29 -36.63
C GLN A 55 35.10 -33.56 -36.43
N ASN A 56 34.77 -33.26 -35.16
CA ASN A 56 34.75 -31.87 -34.71
C ASN A 56 34.43 -31.69 -33.21
N ASP A 57 35.17 -30.75 -32.64
CA ASP A 57 34.81 -29.80 -31.58
C ASP A 57 34.54 -30.31 -30.15
N GLU A 58 35.62 -30.33 -29.35
CA GLU A 58 35.54 -30.09 -27.90
C GLU A 58 35.01 -28.67 -27.66
N VAL A 59 33.69 -28.56 -27.56
CA VAL A 59 32.98 -27.36 -27.10
C VAL A 59 33.35 -27.11 -25.64
N GLN A 60 34.18 -26.09 -25.40
CA GLN A 60 34.41 -25.52 -24.08
C GLN A 60 33.07 -25.03 -23.48
N ARG A 61 32.61 -25.69 -22.42
CA ARG A 61 31.45 -25.26 -21.63
C ARG A 61 31.72 -23.86 -21.03
N PRO A 62 30.82 -22.88 -21.20
CA PRO A 62 30.90 -21.65 -20.42
C PRO A 62 30.57 -21.98 -18.96
N THR A 63 31.54 -21.78 -18.06
CA THR A 63 31.31 -21.80 -16.62
C THR A 63 30.39 -20.62 -16.27
N GLN A 64 29.10 -20.90 -16.11
CA GLN A 64 28.10 -19.92 -15.69
C GLN A 64 28.45 -19.47 -14.27
N ARG A 65 29.17 -18.35 -14.14
CA ARG A 65 29.34 -17.64 -12.87
C ARG A 65 27.95 -17.19 -12.42
N ARG A 66 27.39 -17.86 -11.42
CA ARG A 66 26.27 -17.33 -10.63
C ARG A 66 26.78 -16.05 -9.97
N ASN A 67 26.43 -14.91 -10.53
CA ASN A 67 26.40 -13.67 -9.77
C ASN A 67 25.28 -13.85 -8.74
N THR A 68 25.64 -14.26 -7.52
CA THR A 68 24.79 -14.02 -6.37
C THR A 68 24.86 -12.52 -6.11
N ASP A 69 24.03 -11.76 -6.82
CA ASP A 69 23.62 -10.46 -6.32
C ASP A 69 22.96 -10.74 -4.97
N LYS A 70 23.73 -10.47 -3.92
CA LYS A 70 23.17 -10.25 -2.60
C LYS A 70 22.34 -9.00 -2.76
N SER A 71 21.07 -9.19 -3.15
CA SER A 71 20.02 -8.19 -3.05
C SER A 71 20.12 -7.66 -1.62
N LEU A 72 20.74 -6.49 -1.50
CA LEU A 72 20.70 -5.68 -0.30
C LEU A 72 19.21 -5.52 -0.04
N HIS A 73 18.71 -6.25 0.95
CA HIS A 73 17.41 -5.98 1.54
C HIS A 73 17.54 -4.60 2.17
N SER A 74 17.39 -3.56 1.34
CA SER A 74 17.13 -2.22 1.78
C SER A 74 15.87 -2.34 2.62
N MET A 75 16.01 -2.21 3.95
CA MET A 75 14.86 -2.16 4.82
C MET A 75 14.00 -1.01 4.32
N GLU A 76 12.87 -1.34 3.71
CA GLU A 76 11.91 -0.37 3.22
C GLU A 76 11.54 0.55 4.38
N LYS A 77 11.84 1.85 4.25
CA LYS A 77 11.54 2.82 5.30
C LYS A 77 10.02 2.95 5.37
N LYS A 78 9.42 2.60 6.50
CA LYS A 78 7.96 2.63 6.70
C LYS A 78 7.58 3.79 7.60
N LEU A 79 6.61 4.58 7.16
CA LEU A 79 5.99 5.65 7.94
C LEU A 79 4.56 5.26 8.31
N HIS A 80 4.21 5.43 9.58
CA HIS A 80 2.86 5.18 10.09
C HIS A 80 2.20 6.52 10.39
N VAL A 81 0.95 6.71 9.93
CA VAL A 81 0.23 7.98 10.07
C VAL A 81 -1.25 7.70 10.33
N PHE A 82 -1.85 8.41 11.27
CA PHE A 82 -3.30 8.40 11.48
C PHE A 82 -3.93 9.56 10.71
N CYS A 83 -4.91 9.28 9.86
CA CYS A 83 -5.64 10.28 9.07
C CYS A 83 -7.15 10.13 9.27
N PHE A 84 -7.81 11.16 9.79
CA PHE A 84 -9.25 11.14 10.00
C PHE A 84 -9.88 12.53 9.97
N GLY A 85 -11.15 12.54 9.56
CA GLY A 85 -12.05 13.67 9.75
C GLY A 85 -12.89 13.46 10.99
N CYS A 86 -12.97 14.44 11.88
CA CYS A 86 -13.83 14.37 13.08
C CYS A 86 -14.56 15.68 13.35
N HIS A 87 -15.73 15.57 13.98
CA HIS A 87 -16.44 16.74 14.46
C HIS A 87 -15.81 17.24 15.76
N ASN A 88 -15.72 18.55 15.91
CA ASN A 88 -15.34 19.19 17.17
C ASN A 88 -16.19 20.44 17.39
N LYS A 89 -16.06 21.07 18.56
CA LYS A 89 -16.64 22.38 18.85
C LYS A 89 -15.55 23.45 18.79
N ASP A 90 -15.83 24.56 18.14
CA ASP A 90 -14.98 25.75 18.23
C ASP A 90 -15.09 26.41 19.63
N PRO A 91 -14.25 27.41 19.95
CA PRO A 91 -14.32 28.12 21.24
C PRO A 91 -15.67 28.82 21.51
N GLN A 92 -16.49 29.03 20.48
CA GLN A 92 -17.84 29.60 20.58
C GLN A 92 -18.92 28.52 20.73
N GLY A 93 -18.54 27.24 20.71
CA GLY A 93 -19.44 26.09 20.83
C GLY A 93 -20.09 25.64 19.52
N ASN A 94 -19.71 26.21 18.38
CA ASN A 94 -20.25 25.78 17.08
C ASN A 94 -19.59 24.49 16.62
N LEU A 95 -20.37 23.64 15.96
CA LEU A 95 -19.87 22.40 15.37
C LEU A 95 -18.98 22.73 14.16
N VAL A 96 -17.75 22.24 14.19
CA VAL A 96 -16.78 22.33 13.10
C VAL A 96 -16.29 20.93 12.70
N MET A 97 -15.83 20.80 11.47
CA MET A 97 -15.15 19.60 10.99
C MET A 97 -13.64 19.81 11.11
N LEU A 98 -12.91 18.82 11.60
CA LEU A 98 -11.45 18.83 11.65
C LEU A 98 -10.90 17.81 10.65
N SER A 99 -9.87 18.20 9.91
CA SER A 99 -8.98 17.27 9.19
C SER A 99 -7.71 17.11 10.02
N THR A 100 -7.41 15.89 10.44
CA THR A 100 -6.27 15.60 11.32
C THR A 100 -5.37 14.55 10.69
N CYS A 101 -4.07 14.84 10.61
CA CYS A 101 -3.04 13.82 10.45
C CYS A 101 -2.06 13.86 11.63
N SER A 102 -1.75 12.68 12.17
CA SER A 102 -0.79 12.51 13.27
C SER A 102 0.24 11.45 12.93
N PHE A 103 1.50 11.78 13.15
CA PHE A 103 2.69 10.99 12.85
C PHE A 103 3.34 10.58 14.16
N PRO A 104 3.07 9.36 14.69
CA PRO A 104 3.58 8.94 16.00
C PRO A 104 5.10 9.03 16.14
N THR A 105 5.84 8.80 15.04
CA THR A 105 7.31 8.87 15.01
C THR A 105 7.84 10.25 14.62
N HIS A 106 6.98 11.17 14.18
CA HIS A 106 7.35 12.53 13.76
C HIS A 106 6.30 13.57 14.20
N PRO A 107 6.02 13.74 15.51
CA PRO A 107 4.91 14.59 15.98
C PRO A 107 4.98 16.05 15.53
N GLN A 108 6.18 16.55 15.22
CA GLN A 108 6.39 17.88 14.65
C GLN A 108 5.78 18.06 13.25
N TRP A 109 5.37 16.97 12.60
CA TRP A 109 4.70 16.99 11.29
C TRP A 109 3.18 16.98 11.40
N ASP A 110 2.63 16.80 12.60
CA ASP A 110 1.19 16.72 12.84
C ASP A 110 0.47 17.96 12.31
N VAL A 111 -0.68 17.73 11.68
CA VAL A 111 -1.52 18.79 11.12
C VAL A 111 -2.94 18.58 11.61
N MET A 112 -3.51 19.65 12.16
CA MET A 112 -4.92 19.74 12.47
C MET A 112 -5.47 21.00 11.83
N LYS A 113 -6.45 20.85 10.94
CA LYS A 113 -7.09 21.96 10.22
C LYS A 113 -8.57 22.01 10.56
N THR A 114 -9.03 23.18 10.96
CA THR A 114 -10.46 23.48 11.09
C THR A 114 -11.05 23.76 9.72
N LEU A 115 -12.11 23.04 9.39
CA LEU A 115 -12.84 23.09 8.13
C LEU A 115 -14.25 23.63 8.35
N GLY A 116 -14.90 24.04 7.27
CA GLY A 116 -16.27 24.54 7.32
C GLY A 116 -17.26 23.45 7.74
N SER A 117 -18.41 23.87 8.29
CA SER A 117 -19.48 22.96 8.73
C SER A 117 -20.11 22.14 7.60
N ASN A 118 -19.89 22.53 6.34
CA ASN A 118 -20.42 21.82 5.17
C ASN A 118 -19.50 20.67 4.71
N THR A 119 -18.31 20.55 5.29
CA THR A 119 -17.35 19.51 4.95
C THR A 119 -17.70 18.20 5.64
N THR A 120 -17.70 17.10 4.89
CA THR A 120 -17.98 15.78 5.46
C THR A 120 -16.74 15.21 6.16
N ALA A 121 -16.94 14.26 7.08
CA ALA A 121 -15.82 13.55 7.71
C ALA A 121 -14.98 12.75 6.68
N THR A 122 -15.58 12.31 5.58
CA THR A 122 -14.88 11.64 4.48
C THR A 122 -14.00 12.60 3.71
N GLU A 123 -14.52 13.77 3.36
CA GLU A 123 -13.76 14.82 2.68
C GLU A 123 -12.60 15.32 3.55
N ALA A 124 -12.86 15.54 4.85
CA ALA A 124 -11.83 15.88 5.83
C ALA A 124 -10.77 14.77 5.97
N GLY A 125 -11.16 13.49 5.97
CA GLY A 125 -10.23 12.37 5.98
C GLY A 125 -9.36 12.30 4.72
N LEU A 126 -9.93 12.55 3.54
CA LEU A 126 -9.17 12.63 2.29
C LEU A 126 -8.22 13.84 2.27
N MET A 127 -8.62 14.98 2.85
CA MET A 127 -7.73 16.12 3.04
C MET A 127 -6.55 15.79 3.97
N ALA A 128 -6.78 15.06 5.06
CA ALA A 128 -5.71 14.61 5.94
C ALA A 128 -4.73 13.66 5.23
N VAL A 129 -5.23 12.78 4.35
CA VAL A 129 -4.40 11.94 3.47
C VAL A 129 -3.55 12.80 2.55
N LEU A 130 -4.14 13.82 1.92
CA LEU A 130 -3.39 14.74 1.07
C LEU A 130 -2.30 15.47 1.85
N ASP A 131 -2.63 16.06 3.00
CA ASP A 131 -1.67 16.77 3.86
C ASP A 131 -0.50 15.87 4.26
N THR A 132 -0.80 14.59 4.54
CA THR A 132 0.22 13.58 4.82
C THR A 132 1.16 13.40 3.63
N LEU A 133 0.62 13.23 2.43
CA LEU A 133 1.43 13.00 1.24
C LEU A 133 2.20 14.25 0.81
N GLU A 134 1.64 15.45 0.96
CA GLU A 134 2.36 16.70 0.73
C GLU A 134 3.57 16.81 1.67
N ARG A 135 3.41 16.44 2.95
CA ARG A 135 4.53 16.42 3.91
C ARG A 135 5.59 15.39 3.55
N VAL A 136 5.17 14.15 3.28
CA VAL A 136 6.10 13.07 2.91
C VAL A 136 6.82 13.40 1.59
N ALA A 137 6.14 14.06 0.66
CA ALA A 137 6.75 14.49 -0.61
C ALA A 137 7.86 15.52 -0.45
N GLN A 138 7.75 16.41 0.55
CA GLN A 138 8.78 17.39 0.86
C GLN A 138 10.03 16.73 1.47
N GLU A 139 9.83 15.73 2.32
CA GLU A 139 10.89 15.11 3.14
C GLU A 139 11.58 13.93 2.44
N ASP A 140 10.84 13.21 1.58
CA ASP A 140 11.33 12.08 0.80
C ASP A 140 11.05 12.26 -0.70
N PRO A 141 11.59 13.27 -1.42
CA PRO A 141 11.27 13.48 -2.83
C PRO A 141 11.55 12.27 -3.75
N GLY A 142 12.47 11.39 -3.34
CA GLY A 142 12.85 10.16 -4.04
C GLY A 142 11.82 9.03 -3.96
N CYS A 143 10.79 9.17 -3.13
CA CYS A 143 9.78 8.14 -2.89
C CYS A 143 10.36 6.83 -2.30
N GLU A 144 11.36 6.93 -1.43
CA GLU A 144 11.94 5.78 -0.74
C GLU A 144 11.05 5.24 0.38
N TRP A 145 10.15 6.08 0.91
CA TRP A 145 9.32 5.73 2.06
C TRP A 145 7.99 5.12 1.61
N SER A 146 7.62 4.03 2.26
CA SER A 146 6.29 3.43 2.18
C SER A 146 5.43 3.94 3.32
N VAL A 147 4.19 4.33 3.02
CA VAL A 147 3.32 5.00 3.99
C VAL A 147 2.14 4.09 4.36
N SER A 148 1.97 3.82 5.65
CA SER A 148 0.79 3.16 6.20
C SER A 148 -0.12 4.19 6.86
N ILE A 149 -1.28 4.41 6.25
CA ILE A 149 -2.31 5.33 6.70
C ILE A 149 -3.38 4.57 7.47
N TYR A 150 -3.62 4.96 8.71
CA TYR A 150 -4.65 4.41 9.58
C TYR A 150 -5.83 5.38 9.64
N THR A 151 -7.04 4.91 9.41
CA THR A 151 -8.25 5.73 9.44
C THR A 151 -9.40 5.00 10.12
N PHE A 152 -10.31 5.75 10.75
CA PHE A 152 -11.54 5.18 11.31
C PHE A 152 -12.70 5.22 10.30
N ASN A 153 -12.53 5.91 9.17
CA ASN A 153 -13.58 6.11 8.18
C ASN A 153 -13.39 5.14 7.00
N GLY A 154 -14.22 4.08 6.97
CA GLY A 154 -14.20 3.08 5.89
C GLY A 154 -14.37 3.67 4.49
N LEU A 155 -15.17 4.74 4.34
CA LEU A 155 -15.39 5.38 3.05
C LEU A 155 -14.11 6.01 2.48
N VAL A 156 -13.21 6.50 3.32
CA VAL A 156 -11.90 7.01 2.86
C VAL A 156 -11.11 5.90 2.21
N CYS A 157 -11.09 4.71 2.83
CA CYS A 157 -10.43 3.53 2.27
C CYS A 157 -11.08 3.10 0.95
N ASP A 158 -12.41 2.97 0.91
CA ASP A 158 -13.14 2.53 -0.28
C ASP A 158 -12.94 3.46 -1.48
N ILE A 159 -12.94 4.78 -1.24
CA ILE A 159 -12.72 5.79 -2.28
C ILE A 159 -11.29 5.70 -2.82
N LEU A 160 -10.28 5.61 -1.94
CA LEU A 160 -8.87 5.53 -2.35
C LEU A 160 -8.58 4.22 -3.09
N ASP A 161 -9.15 3.10 -2.62
CA ASP A 161 -9.04 1.78 -3.24
C ASP A 161 -9.71 1.75 -4.63
N ARG A 162 -10.91 2.35 -4.77
CA ARG A 162 -11.55 2.55 -6.08
C ARG A 162 -10.65 3.40 -6.98
N CYS A 163 -10.17 4.54 -6.49
CA CYS A 163 -9.29 5.43 -7.24
C CYS A 163 -8.01 4.73 -7.71
N ALA A 164 -7.43 3.85 -6.89
CA ALA A 164 -6.26 3.06 -7.25
C ALA A 164 -6.54 2.07 -8.40
N ARG A 165 -7.75 1.50 -8.46
CA ARG A 165 -8.14 0.55 -9.51
C ARG A 165 -8.53 1.21 -10.83
N VAL A 166 -9.33 2.28 -10.78
CA VAL A 166 -9.94 2.86 -12.00
C VAL A 166 -9.38 4.24 -12.37
N GLY A 167 -8.54 4.82 -11.52
CA GLY A 167 -8.02 6.17 -11.68
C GLY A 167 -8.98 7.26 -11.20
N TYR A 168 -8.43 8.39 -10.78
CA TYR A 168 -9.20 9.51 -10.22
C TYR A 168 -10.24 10.09 -11.19
N LYS A 169 -9.96 10.06 -12.50
CA LYS A 169 -10.87 10.58 -13.56
C LYS A 169 -12.19 9.81 -13.66
N SER A 170 -12.27 8.61 -13.08
CA SER A 170 -13.47 7.77 -13.06
C SER A 170 -14.19 7.77 -11.70
N CYS A 171 -13.79 8.67 -10.81
CA CYS A 171 -14.44 8.94 -9.53
C CYS A 171 -15.22 10.26 -9.65
N ASP A 172 -16.55 10.20 -9.63
CA ASP A 172 -17.40 11.38 -9.78
C ASP A 172 -17.31 12.33 -8.57
N GLU A 173 -17.07 11.76 -7.38
CA GLU A 173 -16.90 12.52 -6.13
C GLU A 173 -15.42 12.72 -5.82
N TYR A 174 -15.08 13.89 -5.26
CA TYR A 174 -13.74 14.26 -4.80
C TYR A 174 -12.64 14.21 -5.89
N GLN A 175 -13.00 14.28 -7.17
CA GLN A 175 -12.08 14.11 -8.30
C GLN A 175 -10.82 15.00 -8.19
N GLU A 176 -11.00 16.30 -7.90
CA GLU A 176 -9.87 17.24 -7.75
C GLU A 176 -8.95 16.87 -6.58
N LEU A 177 -9.53 16.41 -5.47
CA LEU A 177 -8.79 15.98 -4.29
C LEU A 177 -8.03 14.69 -4.58
N LEU A 178 -8.66 13.73 -5.27
CA LEU A 178 -8.05 12.47 -5.67
C LEU A 178 -6.95 12.66 -6.72
N GLU A 179 -7.09 13.62 -7.62
CA GLU A 179 -6.03 14.01 -8.55
C GLU A 179 -4.80 14.48 -7.78
N ARG A 180 -4.98 15.37 -6.80
CA ARG A 180 -3.88 15.86 -5.95
C ARG A 180 -3.25 14.72 -5.15
N ILE A 181 -4.05 13.88 -4.50
CA ILE A 181 -3.57 12.72 -3.75
C ILE A 181 -2.75 11.79 -4.66
N THR A 182 -3.23 11.50 -5.86
CA THR A 182 -2.53 10.65 -6.83
C THR A 182 -1.19 11.26 -7.25
N ARG A 183 -1.16 12.59 -7.44
CA ARG A 183 0.07 13.31 -7.78
C ARG A 183 1.09 13.26 -6.64
N GLU A 184 0.69 13.59 -5.41
CA GLU A 184 1.61 13.64 -4.26
C GLU A 184 2.06 12.24 -3.81
N LYS A 185 1.20 11.22 -3.97
CA LYS A 185 1.59 9.81 -3.80
C LYS A 185 2.82 9.48 -4.66
N GLY A 186 2.79 9.89 -5.93
CA GLY A 186 3.79 9.50 -6.93
C GLY A 186 3.97 7.99 -7.00
N ASN A 187 5.23 7.54 -6.98
CA ASN A 187 5.59 6.13 -7.04
C ASN A 187 5.60 5.42 -5.68
N ARG A 188 5.30 6.13 -4.56
CA ARG A 188 5.30 5.52 -3.23
C ARG A 188 4.26 4.41 -3.11
N THR A 189 4.61 3.39 -2.34
CA THR A 189 3.65 2.40 -1.85
C THR A 189 2.86 3.03 -0.70
N ILE A 190 1.54 3.03 -0.81
CA ILE A 190 0.65 3.45 0.27
C ILE A 190 -0.21 2.26 0.65
N ARG A 191 -0.27 1.96 1.95
CA ARG A 191 -1.21 1.03 2.55
C ARG A 191 -2.23 1.84 3.34
N VAL A 192 -3.52 1.63 3.10
CA VAL A 192 -4.59 2.25 3.90
C VAL A 192 -5.23 1.16 4.75
N VAL A 193 -5.41 1.44 6.04
CA VAL A 193 -5.92 0.50 7.03
C VAL A 193 -7.08 1.15 7.75
N VAL A 194 -8.24 0.49 7.72
CA VAL A 194 -9.39 0.90 8.53
C VAL A 194 -9.21 0.31 9.93
N VAL A 195 -9.09 1.17 10.93
CA VAL A 195 -9.02 0.79 12.33
C VAL A 195 -10.44 0.76 12.89
N GLY A 196 -10.86 -0.41 13.36
CA GLY A 196 -12.12 -0.60 14.07
C GLY A 196 -11.92 -0.63 15.59
N GLY A 197 -12.99 -0.95 16.31
CA GLY A 197 -12.90 -1.25 17.73
C GLY A 197 -12.40 -2.67 17.97
N ALA A 198 -11.52 -2.82 18.95
CA ALA A 198 -11.26 -4.08 19.63
C ALA A 198 -11.52 -3.84 21.12
N PHE A 199 -12.23 -4.76 21.78
CA PHE A 199 -12.36 -4.74 23.22
C PHE A 199 -11.94 -6.09 23.78
N THR A 200 -11.17 -6.04 24.84
CA THR A 200 -10.89 -7.17 25.69
C THR A 200 -11.32 -6.75 27.09
N TRP A 201 -12.23 -7.49 27.68
CA TRP A 201 -12.71 -7.27 29.05
C TRP A 201 -12.39 -8.56 29.82
N GLU A 202 -11.62 -8.44 30.90
CA GLU A 202 -11.29 -9.57 31.78
C GLU A 202 -12.41 -9.89 32.77
#